data_AF-A0A212DDC3-F1
#
_entry.id   AF-A0A212DDC3-F1
#
_cell.length_a   1.000
_cell.length_b   1.000
_cell.length_c   1.000
_cell.angle_alpha   90.00
_cell.angle_beta   90.00
_cell.angle_gamma   90.00
#
_symmetry.space_group_name_H-M   'P 1'
#
loop_
_entity.id
_entity.type
_entity.pdbx_description
1 polymer ?
#
loop_
_entity_poly.entity_id
_entity_poly.type
_entity_poly.pdbx_seq_one_letter_code
_entity_poly.pdbx_strand_id
1 'polypeptide(L)'
;MMAWSLVFLGVVLLSAFPGPGAGGRPMPKLADRKMCADEECSHPISMAVALQDYVAPDCRFLTIHQGQVVYVFSKLKGRGRLFWGGSIWDFYCQ
;
A
#
# COMPACT_ATOMS: atom_id res chain seq x y z
N MET A 1 56.57 5.53 -4.37
CA MET A 1 56.06 4.59 -3.34
C MET A 1 54.88 5.15 -2.54
N MET A 2 54.68 6.48 -2.44
CA MET A 2 53.64 7.08 -1.58
C MET A 2 52.35 7.56 -2.28
N ALA A 3 52.26 7.42 -3.60
CA ALA A 3 51.02 7.76 -4.32
C ALA A 3 49.91 6.72 -4.09
N TRP A 4 50.26 5.44 -3.92
CA TRP A 4 49.27 4.36 -3.84
C TRP A 4 48.47 4.38 -2.52
N SER A 5 49.10 4.82 -1.43
CA SER A 5 48.49 4.86 -0.09
C SER A 5 47.32 5.86 0.01
N LEU A 6 47.43 7.01 -0.67
CA LEU A 6 46.37 8.02 -0.70
C LEU A 6 45.17 7.57 -1.55
N VAL A 7 45.43 6.85 -2.64
CA VAL A 7 44.38 6.30 -3.51
C VAL A 7 43.60 5.20 -2.79
N PHE A 8 44.30 4.32 -2.05
CA PHE A 8 43.65 3.31 -1.23
C PHE A 8 42.79 3.91 -0.11
N LEU A 9 43.26 4.97 0.55
CA LEU A 9 42.47 5.66 1.58
C LEU A 9 41.19 6.29 1.01
N GLY A 10 41.30 6.92 -0.17
CA GLY A 10 40.15 7.54 -0.86
C GLY A 10 39.08 6.53 -1.28
N VAL A 11 39.49 5.34 -1.74
CA VAL A 11 38.56 4.25 -2.13
C VAL A 11 37.85 3.66 -0.91
N VAL A 12 38.56 3.46 0.20
CA VAL A 12 37.96 2.93 1.44
C VAL A 12 36.89 3.89 1.98
N LEU A 13 37.16 5.19 2.00
CA LEU A 13 36.20 6.21 2.43
C LEU A 13 34.93 6.21 1.57
N LEU A 14 35.02 6.06 0.25
CA LEU A 14 33.85 6.02 -0.64
C LEU A 14 33.00 4.75 -0.48
N SER A 15 33.61 3.61 -0.11
CA SER A 15 32.89 2.35 0.13
C SER A 15 32.21 2.25 1.51
N ALA A 16 32.63 3.09 2.46
CA ALA A 16 32.18 3.02 3.85
C ALA A 16 31.00 3.95 4.19
N PHE A 17 30.60 4.83 3.27
CA PHE A 17 29.35 5.59 3.41
C PHE A 17 28.21 4.79 2.81
N PRO A 18 27.37 4.11 3.62
CA PRO A 18 26.07 3.68 3.12
C PRO A 18 25.40 4.91 2.52
N GLY A 19 25.15 4.87 1.21
CA GLY A 19 24.44 5.94 0.52
C GLY A 19 23.14 6.24 1.26
N PRO A 20 22.61 7.46 1.17
CA PRO A 20 21.39 7.84 1.88
C PRO A 20 20.31 6.82 1.57
N GLY A 21 20.07 5.92 2.52
CA GLY A 21 18.99 4.95 2.44
C GLY A 21 17.75 5.78 2.19
N ALA A 22 17.07 5.51 1.08
CA ALA A 22 15.84 6.18 0.74
C ALA A 22 14.81 5.82 1.81
N GLY A 23 14.84 6.54 2.93
CA GLY A 23 13.85 6.45 3.99
C GLY A 23 12.53 6.84 3.35
N GLY A 24 11.62 5.87 3.22
CA GLY A 24 10.30 6.10 2.64
C GLY A 24 9.63 7.28 3.35
N ARG A 25 9.19 8.27 2.58
CA ARG A 25 8.39 9.36 3.14
C ARG A 25 7.10 8.77 3.70
N PRO A 26 6.68 9.13 4.93
CA PRO A 26 5.43 8.65 5.48
C PRO A 26 4.26 9.08 4.59
N MET A 27 3.48 8.11 4.11
CA MET A 27 2.29 8.40 3.32
C MET A 27 1.13 8.83 4.23
N PRO A 28 0.38 9.88 3.86
CA PRO A 28 -0.78 10.30 4.63
C PRO A 28 -1.89 9.24 4.57
N LYS A 29 -2.61 9.09 5.69
CA LYS A 29 -3.81 8.26 5.77
C LYS A 29 -4.88 8.79 4.81
N LEU A 30 -5.64 7.88 4.20
CA LEU A 30 -6.79 8.27 3.35
C LEU A 30 -7.91 8.88 4.19
N ALA A 31 -8.10 8.41 5.42
CA ALA A 31 -9.07 8.92 6.38
C ALA A 31 -8.64 8.62 7.82
N ASP A 32 -9.08 9.45 8.75
CA ASP A 32 -8.86 9.27 10.19
C ASP A 32 -9.90 8.34 10.84
N ARG A 33 -11.04 8.13 10.16
CA ARG A 33 -12.17 7.35 10.67
C ARG A 33 -12.71 6.42 9.60
N LYS A 34 -13.15 5.23 10.02
CA LYS A 34 -13.81 4.22 9.20
C LYS A 34 -15.08 3.72 9.91
N MET A 35 -16.02 3.19 9.14
CA MET A 35 -17.20 2.48 9.63
C MET A 35 -17.03 1.00 9.31
N CYS A 36 -17.28 0.14 10.28
CA CYS A 36 -17.16 -1.32 10.19
C CYS A 36 -18.43 -1.99 10.76
N ALA A 37 -18.60 -3.28 10.47
CA ALA A 37 -19.69 -4.07 11.05
C ALA A 37 -19.45 -4.38 12.54
N ASP A 38 -18.19 -4.54 12.91
CA ASP A 38 -17.65 -4.82 14.24
C ASP A 38 -16.38 -3.98 14.48
N GLU A 39 -15.91 -3.90 15.73
CA GLU A 39 -14.75 -3.08 16.13
C GLU A 39 -13.43 -3.49 15.42
N GLU A 40 -13.28 -4.77 15.13
CA GLU A 40 -12.08 -5.31 14.45
C GLU A 40 -12.19 -5.23 12.92
N CYS A 41 -13.36 -4.87 12.38
CA CYS A 41 -13.69 -4.92 10.95
C CYS A 41 -13.48 -6.31 10.35
N SER A 42 -13.72 -7.35 11.15
CA SER A 42 -13.54 -8.76 10.80
C SER A 42 -14.72 -9.30 10.00
N HIS A 43 -15.90 -8.71 10.13
CA HIS A 43 -17.10 -9.11 9.41
C HIS A 43 -17.43 -8.16 8.24
N PRO A 44 -17.90 -8.71 7.10
CA PRO A 44 -18.29 -7.88 5.97
C PRO A 44 -19.57 -7.09 6.29
N ILE A 45 -19.58 -5.81 5.95
CA ILE A 45 -20.77 -4.93 6.01
C ILE A 45 -21.75 -5.33 4.90
N SER A 46 -21.23 -5.59 3.70
CA SER A 46 -22.03 -5.85 2.51
C SER A 46 -21.21 -6.52 1.41
N MET A 47 -21.89 -7.22 0.51
CA MET A 47 -21.35 -7.70 -0.76
C MET A 47 -21.73 -6.73 -1.89
N ALA A 48 -20.80 -6.44 -2.79
CA ALA A 48 -21.02 -5.58 -3.95
C ALA A 48 -20.50 -6.23 -5.23
N VAL A 49 -21.05 -5.85 -6.38
CA VAL A 49 -20.55 -6.25 -7.70
C VAL A 49 -19.91 -5.04 -8.37
N ALA A 50 -18.72 -5.22 -8.91
CA ALA A 50 -18.01 -4.18 -9.63
C ALA A 50 -18.73 -3.84 -10.94
N LEU A 51 -19.08 -2.57 -11.13
CA LEU A 51 -19.76 -2.11 -12.35
C LEU A 51 -18.78 -1.70 -13.45
N GLN A 52 -17.53 -1.41 -13.10
CA GLN A 52 -16.49 -0.91 -13.99
C GLN A 52 -15.14 -1.45 -13.54
N ASP A 53 -14.19 -1.49 -14.47
CA ASP A 53 -12.80 -1.77 -14.16
C ASP A 53 -12.17 -0.60 -13.39
N TYR A 54 -11.32 -0.93 -12.42
CA TYR A 54 -10.50 0.00 -11.67
C TYR A 54 -9.12 -0.60 -11.46
N VAL A 55 -8.08 0.07 -11.97
CA VAL A 55 -6.69 -0.36 -11.82
C VAL A 55 -6.06 0.40 -10.64
N ALA A 56 -5.50 -0.35 -9.68
CA ALA A 56 -4.90 0.23 -8.50
C ALA A 56 -3.68 1.11 -8.86
N PRO A 57 -3.68 2.40 -8.45
CA PRO A 57 -2.54 3.28 -8.72
C PRO A 57 -1.34 3.02 -7.79
N ASP A 58 -1.60 2.45 -6.61
CA ASP A 58 -0.60 2.02 -5.64
C ASP A 58 -1.12 0.81 -4.83
N CYS A 59 -0.26 0.22 -3.99
CA CYS A 59 -0.55 -0.99 -3.24
C CYS A 59 -1.63 -0.86 -2.15
N ARG A 60 -2.16 0.34 -1.88
CA ARG A 60 -3.25 0.55 -0.91
C ARG A 60 -4.62 0.27 -1.51
N PHE A 61 -4.70 0.20 -2.84
CA PHE A 61 -5.95 -0.01 -3.56
C PHE A 61 -5.98 -1.40 -4.17
N LEU A 62 -7.19 -1.95 -4.32
CA LEU A 62 -7.41 -3.19 -5.04
C LEU A 62 -7.66 -2.89 -6.51
N THR A 63 -7.06 -3.67 -7.39
CA THR A 63 -7.45 -3.72 -8.80
C THR A 63 -8.69 -4.58 -8.91
N ILE A 64 -9.77 -4.04 -9.47
CA ILE A 64 -11.06 -4.72 -9.58
C ILE A 64 -11.51 -4.66 -11.04
N HIS A 65 -12.08 -5.74 -11.54
CA HIS A 65 -12.64 -5.85 -12.87
C HIS A 65 -14.16 -5.91 -12.84
N GLN A 66 -14.81 -5.41 -13.88
CA GLN A 66 -16.26 -5.45 -14.02
C GLN A 66 -16.80 -6.88 -13.84
N GLY A 67 -17.87 -7.01 -13.04
CA GLY A 67 -18.50 -8.30 -12.71
C GLY A 67 -17.90 -9.02 -11.51
N GLN A 68 -16.72 -8.62 -11.01
CA GLN A 68 -16.15 -9.21 -9.79
C GLN A 68 -17.00 -8.87 -8.56
N VAL A 69 -17.12 -9.85 -7.66
CA VAL A 69 -17.77 -9.68 -6.37
C VAL A 69 -16.75 -9.19 -5.34
N VAL A 70 -17.11 -8.18 -4.56
CA VAL A 70 -16.26 -7.56 -3.54
C VAL A 70 -16.98 -7.60 -2.19
N TYR A 71 -16.31 -8.16 -1.18
CA TYR A 71 -16.75 -8.09 0.21
C TYR A 71 -16.25 -6.79 0.83
N VAL A 72 -17.16 -5.95 1.29
CA VAL A 72 -16.83 -4.64 1.88
C VAL A 72 -16.79 -4.77 3.39
N PHE A 73 -15.62 -4.60 3.99
CA PHE A 73 -15.41 -4.67 5.44
C PHE A 73 -15.39 -3.30 6.12
N SER A 74 -15.05 -2.25 5.37
CA SER A 74 -15.04 -0.90 5.93
C SER A 74 -15.41 0.18 4.90
N LYS A 75 -16.05 1.24 5.38
CA LYS A 75 -16.32 2.46 4.59
C LYS A 75 -15.64 3.65 5.26
N LEU A 76 -14.72 4.32 4.57
CA LEU A 76 -13.99 5.44 5.15
C LEU A 76 -14.91 6.67 5.34
N LYS A 77 -14.56 7.55 6.28
CA LYS A 77 -15.29 8.80 6.56
C LYS A 77 -14.44 10.04 6.27
N GLY A 78 -15.09 11.20 6.17
CA GLY A 78 -14.40 12.48 6.00
C GLY A 78 -13.76 12.64 4.61
N ARG A 79 -12.45 12.94 4.58
CA ARG A 79 -11.69 13.17 3.33
C ARG A 79 -11.66 11.91 2.44
N GLY A 80 -11.58 10.73 3.04
CA GLY A 80 -11.50 9.46 2.33
C GLY A 80 -12.85 8.82 1.99
N ARG A 81 -13.99 9.51 2.16
CA ARG A 81 -15.35 8.91 2.05
C ARG A 81 -15.67 8.23 0.71
N LEU A 82 -14.89 8.54 -0.33
CA LEU A 82 -15.02 7.92 -1.66
C LEU A 82 -14.42 6.51 -1.72
N PHE A 83 -13.64 6.10 -0.71
CA PHE A 83 -12.93 4.83 -0.69
C PHE A 83 -13.47 3.90 0.39
N TRP A 84 -13.62 2.62 0.04
CA TRP A 84 -14.04 1.54 0.93
C TRP A 84 -12.94 0.48 0.98
N GLY A 85 -12.83 -0.23 2.10
CA GLY A 85 -11.90 -1.34 2.29
C GLY A 85 -12.62 -2.67 2.15
N GLY A 86 -12.04 -3.59 1.39
CA GLY A 86 -12.66 -4.87 1.07
C GLY A 86 -11.67 -5.93 0.59
N SER A 87 -12.20 -7.06 0.14
CA SER A 87 -11.46 -8.08 -0.62
C SER A 87 -12.32 -8.56 -1.79
N ILE A 88 -11.65 -8.97 -2.87
CA ILE A 88 -12.32 -9.60 -4.01
C ILE A 88 -12.65 -11.03 -3.62
N TRP A 89 -13.86 -11.45 -3.91
CA TRP A 89 -14.21 -12.86 -3.87
C TRP A 89 -13.61 -13.53 -5.09
N ASP A 90 -12.55 -14.29 -4.88
CA ASP A 90 -12.06 -15.22 -5.89
C ASP A 90 -12.68 -16.59 -5.64
N PHE A 91 -13.18 -17.23 -6.69
CA PHE A 91 -13.62 -18.63 -6.61
C PHE A 91 -12.44 -19.60 -6.57
N TYR A 92 -11.24 -19.15 -6.90
CA TYR A 92 -10.02 -19.94 -6.82
C TYR A 92 -9.26 -19.65 -5.52
N CYS A 93 -9.36 -20.56 -4.56
CA CYS A 93 -8.34 -20.67 -3.51
C CYS A 93 -7.01 -20.98 -4.20
N GLN A 94 -6.01 -20.12 -4.00
CA GLN A 94 -4.61 -20.48 -4.18
C GLN A 94 -3.80 -20.06 -2.96
#